data_AF-E7MKN1-F1
#
_entry.id   AF-E7MKN1-F1
#
_cell.length_a   1.000
_cell.length_b   1.000
_cell.length_c   1.000
_cell.angle_alpha   90.00
_cell.angle_beta   90.00
_cell.angle_gamma   90.00
#
_symmetry.space_group_name_H-M   'P 1'
#
loop_
_entity.id
_entity.type
_entity.pdbx_description
1 polymer ?
#
loop_
_entity_poly.entity_id
_entity_poly.type
_entity_poly.pdbx_seq_one_letter_code
_entity_poly.pdbx_strand_id
1 'polypeptide(L)'
;MNFLRNKLHLTYPQMIILGFGAIIVFGALLLMTPFASQSGQWTPFINALFTSTSCVCVTGLIVYDTATYWSFFGQFVIIILIQIGGLGVVTVITSLALITGRRIGYLARSTLANSISISAVGGIIRLLQFICKITFMVEGFFALLMSFTFIPEFGLIKGIWYSIFHSISAFCNAGFDLMGVREPFSSLTSYVSNPIINISIMSLILIGGLSFSTWADIKEYKFNLHRYHMQSKIILLMTAILVVFPAIYFFFVDFTGMPLGTRILASFFQSVTPRTAGFNTVDLTKMSESSIFLQIILMLIGAAPGSTGGGMKITTFFVLVTTSMAIFRNRSRTESFGRTIPETIVRNSATILMLYVSLCIGAAMVISVIENVPMVTAMYETASAIATVGLTLGITRDLTIVSRIILIFLMFAGRIGGLTLIYGMFPFRNQCLGRYIEENVAVG
;
A
#
# COMPACT_ATOMS: atom_id res chain seq x y z
N MET A 1 24.27 -2.94 7.87
CA MET A 1 23.53 -4.21 8.04
C MET A 1 24.38 -5.33 8.64
N ASN A 2 25.53 -5.72 8.07
CA ASN A 2 26.35 -6.81 8.64
C ASN A 2 26.90 -6.53 10.06
N PHE A 3 27.15 -5.26 10.40
CA PHE A 3 27.66 -4.87 11.72
C PHE A 3 26.64 -5.10 12.87
N LEU A 4 25.36 -4.80 12.64
CA LEU A 4 24.31 -4.95 13.65
C LEU A 4 23.99 -6.42 13.96
N ARG A 5 23.99 -7.30 12.94
CA ARG A 5 23.73 -8.73 13.12
C ARG A 5 24.81 -9.41 13.97
N ASN A 6 26.08 -9.08 13.77
CA ASN A 6 27.20 -9.73 14.45
C ASN A 6 27.32 -9.34 15.94
N LYS A 7 26.74 -8.21 16.37
CA LYS A 7 26.72 -7.81 17.78
C LYS A 7 25.39 -8.06 18.50
N LEU A 8 24.25 -8.04 17.79
CA LEU A 8 22.91 -8.06 18.40
C LEU A 8 22.10 -9.34 18.14
N HIS A 9 22.63 -10.33 17.41
CA HIS A 9 21.94 -11.61 17.11
C HIS A 9 20.51 -11.48 16.55
N LEU A 10 20.22 -10.41 15.80
CA LEU A 10 18.87 -10.14 15.27
C LEU A 10 18.48 -11.06 14.12
N THR A 11 17.21 -11.49 14.10
CA THR A 11 16.64 -12.26 12.98
C THR A 11 16.32 -11.35 11.79
N TYR A 12 16.15 -11.94 10.59
CA TYR A 12 15.83 -11.17 9.38
C TYR A 12 14.55 -10.34 9.48
N PRO A 13 13.42 -10.88 9.99
CA PRO A 13 12.21 -10.08 10.19
C PRO A 13 12.44 -8.88 11.13
N GLN A 14 13.21 -9.06 12.21
CA GLN A 14 13.53 -7.99 13.16
C GLN A 14 14.35 -6.87 12.51
N MET A 15 15.29 -7.21 11.63
CA MET A 15 16.06 -6.19 10.88
C MET A 15 15.18 -5.36 9.95
N ILE A 16 14.17 -5.96 9.31
CA ILE A 16 13.23 -5.22 8.47
C ILE A 16 12.40 -4.26 9.32
N ILE A 17 11.86 -4.74 10.44
CA ILE A 17 11.06 -3.93 11.38
C ILE A 17 11.87 -2.71 11.87
N LEU A 18 13.09 -2.95 12.40
CA LEU A 18 13.93 -1.87 12.92
C LEU A 18 14.40 -0.90 11.83
N GLY A 19 14.70 -1.41 10.62
CA GLY A 19 15.12 -0.58 9.49
C GLY A 19 14.02 0.38 9.03
N PHE A 20 12.79 -0.12 8.88
CA PHE A 20 11.63 0.74 8.57
C PHE A 20 11.36 1.75 9.69
N GLY A 21 11.38 1.31 10.96
CA GLY A 21 11.17 2.19 12.11
C GLY A 21 12.21 3.32 12.18
N ALA A 22 13.48 3.04 11.90
CA ALA A 22 14.54 4.04 11.89
C ALA A 22 14.33 5.12 10.82
N ILE A 23 13.88 4.74 9.62
CA ILE A 23 13.60 5.70 8.53
C ILE A 23 12.40 6.59 8.88
N ILE A 24 11.36 6.02 9.50
CA ILE A 24 10.21 6.77 9.99
C ILE A 24 10.62 7.80 11.04
N VAL A 25 11.41 7.40 12.05
CA VAL A 25 11.88 8.34 13.08
C VAL A 25 12.76 9.41 12.47
N PHE A 26 13.66 9.05 11.56
CA PHE A 26 14.51 10.02 10.87
C PHE A 26 13.70 11.02 10.02
N GLY A 27 12.70 10.53 9.27
CA GLY A 27 11.80 11.38 8.50
C GLY A 27 10.97 12.30 9.39
N ALA A 28 10.50 11.80 10.54
CA ALA A 28 9.77 12.60 11.52
C ALA A 28 10.63 13.76 12.05
N LEU A 29 11.91 13.51 12.36
CA LEU A 29 12.83 14.55 12.81
C LEU A 29 13.07 15.63 11.75
N LEU A 30 13.17 15.26 10.47
CA LEU A 30 13.29 16.22 9.37
C LEU A 30 12.03 17.07 9.21
N LEU A 31 10.84 16.44 9.24
CA LEU A 31 9.55 17.12 9.16
C LEU A 31 9.22 17.96 10.39
N MET A 32 9.86 17.68 11.53
CA MET A 32 9.69 18.48 12.75
C MET A 32 10.30 19.89 12.61
N THR A 33 11.30 20.04 11.75
CA THR A 33 12.08 21.28 11.62
C THR A 33 11.23 22.44 11.10
N PRO A 34 11.53 23.69 11.52
CA PRO A 34 10.79 24.88 11.07
C PRO A 34 10.88 25.09 9.56
N PHE A 35 11.96 24.64 8.91
CA PHE A 35 12.12 24.68 7.45
C PHE A 35 11.10 23.84 6.71
N ALA A 36 10.54 22.80 7.34
CA ALA A 36 9.53 21.93 6.74
C ALA A 36 8.12 22.51 6.82
N SER A 37 7.83 23.41 7.76
CA SER A 37 6.52 24.07 7.88
C SER A 37 6.46 25.35 7.06
N GLN A 38 5.33 25.58 6.39
CA GLN A 38 5.05 26.85 5.69
C GLN A 38 5.04 28.05 6.64
N SER A 39 4.68 27.82 7.92
CA SER A 39 4.64 28.85 8.97
C SER A 39 6.02 29.17 9.57
N GLY A 40 7.04 28.36 9.28
CA GLY A 40 8.35 28.47 9.94
C GLY A 40 8.36 28.02 11.40
N GLN A 41 7.29 27.39 11.90
CA GLN A 41 7.20 26.88 13.28
C GLN A 41 7.54 25.39 13.35
N TRP A 42 7.93 24.94 14.55
CA TRP A 42 8.17 23.52 14.83
C TRP A 42 6.87 22.73 14.81
N THR A 43 6.85 21.65 14.04
CA THR A 43 5.72 20.71 14.01
C THR A 43 5.77 19.83 15.27
N PRO A 44 4.65 19.59 15.98
CA PRO A 44 4.63 18.65 17.10
C PRO A 44 5.12 17.25 16.69
N PHE A 45 5.96 16.62 17.53
CA PHE A 45 6.61 15.35 17.19
C PHE A 45 5.63 14.25 16.78
N ILE A 46 4.50 14.10 17.49
CA ILE A 46 3.51 13.07 17.16
C ILE A 46 2.88 13.28 15.77
N ASN A 47 2.69 14.53 15.35
CA ASN A 47 2.12 14.85 14.04
C ASN A 47 3.16 14.63 12.94
N ALA A 48 4.41 15.03 13.18
CA ALA A 48 5.51 14.74 12.27
C ALA A 48 5.76 13.22 12.14
N LEU A 49 5.66 12.47 13.24
CA LEU A 49 5.76 11.01 13.27
C LEU A 49 4.61 10.35 12.51
N PHE A 50 3.38 10.85 12.67
CA PHE A 50 2.23 10.38 11.93
C PHE A 50 2.43 10.57 10.42
N THR A 51 2.76 11.80 10.00
CA THR A 51 2.99 12.10 8.58
C THR A 51 4.15 11.28 8.02
N SER A 52 5.28 11.18 8.75
CA SER A 52 6.42 10.37 8.30
C SER A 52 6.09 8.88 8.20
N THR A 53 5.35 8.34 9.17
CA THR A 53 4.86 6.95 9.13
C THR A 53 3.99 6.74 7.90
N SER A 54 3.04 7.65 7.65
CA SER A 54 2.14 7.60 6.51
C SER A 54 2.90 7.70 5.18
N CYS A 55 3.96 8.51 5.09
CA CYS A 55 4.81 8.60 3.89
C CYS A 55 5.60 7.31 3.63
N VAL A 56 6.33 6.81 4.64
CA VAL A 56 7.22 5.63 4.49
C VAL A 56 6.41 4.34 4.36
N CYS A 57 5.28 4.25 5.07
CA CYS A 57 4.34 3.13 4.92
C CYS A 57 3.44 3.28 3.70
N VAL A 58 3.54 4.42 3.01
CA VAL A 58 2.82 4.68 1.77
C VAL A 58 1.33 4.51 1.98
N THR A 59 0.82 5.14 3.04
CA THR A 59 -0.57 5.04 3.47
C THR A 59 -1.40 6.16 2.90
N GLY A 60 -1.06 7.43 3.16
CA GLY A 60 -1.82 8.59 2.64
C GLY A 60 -2.76 9.25 3.64
N LEU A 61 -2.89 8.71 4.85
CA LEU A 61 -3.56 9.41 5.94
C LEU A 61 -2.74 10.63 6.35
N ILE A 62 -3.38 11.79 6.49
CA ILE A 62 -2.73 13.05 6.85
C ILE A 62 -3.47 13.75 8.00
N VAL A 63 -2.68 14.29 8.94
CA VAL A 63 -3.19 15.16 10.02
C VAL A 63 -3.23 16.61 9.56
N TYR A 64 -2.22 17.03 8.80
CA TYR A 64 -2.12 18.36 8.19
C TYR A 64 -2.16 18.24 6.67
N ASP A 65 -2.87 19.16 6.03
CA ASP A 65 -2.96 19.22 4.58
C ASP A 65 -1.57 19.42 3.94
N THR A 66 -1.24 18.53 3.00
CA THR A 66 0.10 18.45 2.40
C THR A 66 0.48 19.72 1.63
N ALA A 67 -0.51 20.33 0.97
CA ALA A 67 -0.30 21.47 0.08
C ALA A 67 -0.09 22.78 0.84
N THR A 68 -0.85 22.97 1.94
CA THR A 68 -0.94 24.24 2.66
C THR A 68 -0.05 24.30 3.90
N TYR A 69 0.14 23.19 4.62
CA TYR A 69 0.93 23.18 5.86
C TYR A 69 2.44 23.06 5.61
N TRP A 70 2.83 22.26 4.63
CA TRP A 70 4.24 21.93 4.38
C TRP A 70 4.85 22.89 3.38
N SER A 71 6.05 23.37 3.70
CA SER A 71 6.87 24.15 2.78
C SER A 71 7.32 23.29 1.60
N PHE A 72 7.93 23.91 0.59
CA PHE A 72 8.57 23.16 -0.51
C PHE A 72 9.58 22.13 0.00
N PHE A 73 10.36 22.46 1.05
CA PHE A 73 11.28 21.51 1.68
C PHE A 73 10.52 20.35 2.35
N GLY A 74 9.43 20.64 3.07
CA GLY A 74 8.57 19.61 3.66
C GLY A 74 7.97 18.67 2.62
N GLN A 75 7.42 19.22 1.53
CA GLN A 75 6.89 18.46 0.40
C GLN A 75 7.98 17.58 -0.26
N PHE A 76 9.20 18.11 -0.39
CA PHE A 76 10.34 17.36 -0.91
C PHE A 76 10.77 16.21 0.02
N VAL A 77 10.73 16.40 1.33
CA VAL A 77 10.97 15.31 2.29
C VAL A 77 9.87 14.24 2.19
N ILE A 78 8.60 14.66 2.13
CA ILE A 78 7.44 13.76 1.99
C ILE A 78 7.58 12.87 0.76
N ILE A 79 7.86 13.44 -0.42
CA ILE A 79 7.94 12.66 -1.66
C ILE A 79 9.15 11.70 -1.67
N ILE A 80 10.26 12.06 -1.05
CA ILE A 80 11.41 11.16 -0.89
C ILE A 80 11.06 9.99 0.03
N LEU A 81 10.40 10.25 1.15
CA LEU A 81 9.96 9.20 2.07
C LEU A 81 8.98 8.25 1.39
N ILE A 82 8.07 8.78 0.57
CA ILE A 82 7.16 7.99 -0.28
C ILE A 82 7.94 7.11 -1.25
N GLN A 83 8.93 7.66 -1.98
CA GLN A 83 9.73 6.87 -2.94
C GLN A 83 10.51 5.75 -2.25
N ILE A 84 11.11 6.04 -1.08
CA ILE A 84 11.85 5.06 -0.28
C ILE A 84 10.91 3.95 0.23
N GLY A 85 9.73 4.35 0.70
CA GLY A 85 8.69 3.45 1.16
C GLY A 85 8.17 2.56 0.04
N GLY A 86 7.77 3.15 -1.09
CA GLY A 86 7.10 2.52 -2.23
C GLY A 86 7.97 1.49 -2.93
N LEU A 87 9.22 1.82 -3.25
CA LEU A 87 10.18 0.87 -3.83
C LEU A 87 10.63 -0.20 -2.82
N GLY A 88 10.43 0.07 -1.53
CA GLY A 88 10.91 -0.73 -0.42
C GLY A 88 12.35 -0.35 -0.03
N VAL A 89 12.57 -0.21 1.28
CA VAL A 89 13.85 0.20 1.87
C VAL A 89 15.04 -0.60 1.34
N VAL A 90 14.87 -1.92 1.19
CA VAL A 90 15.95 -2.81 0.74
C VAL A 90 16.29 -2.57 -0.73
N THR A 91 15.31 -2.27 -1.58
CA THR A 91 15.50 -1.94 -3.00
C THR A 91 16.31 -0.65 -3.16
N VAL A 92 15.97 0.39 -2.39
CA VAL A 92 16.65 1.69 -2.47
C VAL A 92 18.09 1.62 -1.96
N ILE A 93 18.31 0.96 -0.82
CA ILE A 93 19.67 0.80 -0.28
C ILE A 93 20.56 0.03 -1.25
N THR A 94 20.01 -0.98 -1.93
CA THR A 94 20.79 -1.83 -2.84
C THR A 94 21.01 -1.20 -4.20
N SER A 95 20.09 -0.39 -4.73
CA SER A 95 20.31 0.39 -5.94
C SER A 95 21.40 1.46 -5.73
N LEU A 96 21.41 2.16 -4.60
CA LEU A 96 22.47 3.12 -4.25
C LEU A 96 23.84 2.45 -4.09
N ALA A 97 23.90 1.27 -3.47
CA ALA A 97 25.13 0.50 -3.34
C ALA A 97 25.71 0.04 -4.69
N LEU A 98 24.85 -0.24 -5.68
CA LEU A 98 25.26 -0.63 -7.03
C LEU A 98 25.81 0.56 -7.83
N ILE A 99 25.19 1.73 -7.72
CA ILE A 99 25.65 2.96 -8.38
C ILE A 99 27.04 3.36 -7.85
N THR A 100 27.30 3.14 -6.56
CA THR A 100 28.61 3.38 -5.92
C THR A 100 29.64 2.28 -6.16
N GLY A 101 29.37 1.30 -7.03
CA GLY A 101 30.32 0.26 -7.44
C GLY A 101 30.59 -0.83 -6.40
N ARG A 102 29.81 -0.91 -5.32
CA ARG A 102 30.03 -1.89 -4.25
C ARG A 102 29.48 -3.27 -4.64
N ARG A 103 30.31 -4.31 -4.48
CA ARG A 103 29.89 -5.71 -4.69
C ARG A 103 28.96 -6.16 -3.56
N ILE A 104 27.74 -6.55 -3.92
CA ILE A 104 26.74 -7.05 -2.97
C ILE A 104 26.96 -8.55 -2.73
N GLY A 105 27.32 -8.89 -1.49
CA GLY A 105 27.51 -10.28 -1.03
C GLY A 105 26.21 -11.10 -0.97
N TYR A 106 26.35 -12.42 -0.91
CA TYR A 106 25.23 -13.37 -0.98
C TYR A 106 24.16 -13.15 0.09
N LEU A 107 24.56 -12.82 1.32
CA LEU A 107 23.64 -12.53 2.42
C LEU A 107 22.70 -11.36 2.11
N ALA A 108 23.21 -10.28 1.51
CA ALA A 108 22.40 -9.15 1.09
C ALA A 108 21.45 -9.49 -0.08
N ARG A 109 21.81 -10.48 -0.92
CA ARG A 109 20.91 -11.01 -1.96
C ARG A 109 19.80 -11.88 -1.38
N SER A 110 20.11 -12.66 -0.34
CA SER A 110 19.10 -13.46 0.37
C SER A 110 18.10 -12.59 1.15
N THR A 111 18.55 -11.47 1.74
CA THR A 111 17.65 -10.51 2.39
C THR A 111 16.71 -9.83 1.38
N LEU A 112 17.23 -9.52 0.20
CA LEU A 112 16.44 -8.95 -0.90
C LEU A 112 15.37 -9.92 -1.42
N ALA A 113 15.72 -11.19 -1.60
CA ALA A 113 14.81 -12.22 -2.06
C ALA A 113 13.63 -12.36 -1.09
N ASN A 114 13.91 -12.36 0.22
CA ASN A 114 12.89 -12.44 1.26
C ASN A 114 12.05 -11.16 1.37
N SER A 115 12.62 -9.96 1.23
CA SER A 115 11.84 -8.71 1.30
C SER A 115 10.89 -8.51 0.12
N ILE A 116 11.22 -9.07 -1.05
CA ILE A 116 10.41 -8.97 -2.27
C ILE A 116 9.53 -10.21 -2.47
N SER A 117 9.59 -11.19 -1.55
CA SER A 117 8.86 -12.47 -1.65
C SER A 117 9.21 -13.26 -2.92
N ILE A 118 10.46 -13.20 -3.37
CA ILE A 118 10.97 -13.92 -4.56
C ILE A 118 11.82 -15.10 -4.10
N SER A 119 11.49 -16.31 -4.57
CA SER A 119 12.14 -17.56 -4.16
C SER A 119 13.51 -17.83 -4.83
N ALA A 120 13.94 -17.00 -5.79
CA ALA A 120 15.19 -17.19 -6.54
C ALA A 120 16.20 -16.05 -6.29
N VAL A 121 17.36 -16.39 -5.73
CA VAL A 121 18.45 -15.45 -5.38
C VAL A 121 19.26 -15.00 -6.62
N GLY A 122 19.20 -15.77 -7.70
CA GLY A 122 19.88 -15.48 -8.96
C GLY A 122 19.25 -14.30 -9.70
N GLY A 123 20.07 -13.31 -10.11
CA GLY A 123 19.59 -12.22 -10.96
C GLY A 123 18.81 -11.11 -10.27
N ILE A 124 18.65 -11.14 -8.94
CA ILE A 124 17.87 -10.15 -8.18
C ILE A 124 18.35 -8.70 -8.41
N ILE A 125 19.66 -8.49 -8.52
CA ILE A 125 20.25 -7.19 -8.81
C ILE A 125 19.79 -6.63 -10.16
N ARG A 126 19.73 -7.49 -11.19
CA ARG A 126 19.29 -7.09 -12.54
C ARG A 126 17.78 -6.77 -12.55
N LEU A 127 17.01 -7.52 -11.77
CA LEU A 127 15.59 -7.26 -11.57
C LEU A 127 15.38 -5.90 -10.88
N LEU A 128 16.15 -5.57 -9.83
CA LEU A 128 16.05 -4.27 -9.14
C LEU A 128 16.41 -3.09 -10.04
N GLN A 129 17.50 -3.20 -10.82
CA GLN A 129 17.85 -2.16 -11.80
C GLN A 129 16.76 -1.98 -12.85
N PHE A 130 16.11 -3.07 -13.26
CA PHE A 130 14.99 -3.00 -14.20
C PHE A 130 13.76 -2.34 -13.57
N ILE A 131 13.41 -2.67 -12.33
CA ILE A 131 12.30 -2.06 -11.60
C ILE A 131 12.54 -0.56 -11.45
N CYS A 132 13.70 -0.14 -10.93
CA CYS A 132 14.00 1.29 -10.77
C CYS A 132 13.92 2.04 -12.11
N LYS A 133 14.44 1.46 -13.20
CA LYS A 133 14.34 2.08 -14.53
C LYS A 133 12.90 2.21 -15.00
N ILE A 134 12.08 1.16 -14.86
CA ILE A 134 10.67 1.21 -15.24
C ILE A 134 9.92 2.23 -14.38
N THR A 135 10.15 2.26 -13.07
CA THR A 135 9.51 3.21 -12.16
C THR A 135 9.73 4.64 -12.63
N PHE A 136 10.99 5.07 -12.79
CA PHE A 136 11.27 6.45 -13.21
C PHE A 136 10.76 6.75 -14.63
N MET A 137 10.75 5.77 -15.54
CA MET A 137 10.19 5.96 -16.89
C MET A 137 8.67 6.16 -16.85
N VAL A 138 7.95 5.33 -16.10
CA VAL A 138 6.49 5.42 -15.97
C VAL A 138 6.11 6.71 -15.23
N GLU A 139 6.77 7.00 -14.11
CA GLU A 139 6.55 8.23 -13.34
C GLU A 139 6.79 9.47 -14.21
N GLY A 140 7.88 9.51 -14.98
CA GLY A 140 8.19 10.61 -15.89
C GLY A 140 7.15 10.76 -17.01
N PHE A 141 6.71 9.65 -17.61
CA PHE A 141 5.70 9.67 -18.68
C PHE A 141 4.36 10.23 -18.18
N PHE A 142 3.83 9.74 -17.06
CA PHE A 142 2.55 10.22 -16.54
C PHE A 142 2.66 11.60 -15.88
N ALA A 143 3.82 11.98 -15.33
CA ALA A 143 4.05 13.36 -14.91
C ALA A 143 3.95 14.31 -16.12
N LEU A 144 4.55 13.94 -17.25
CA LEU A 144 4.44 14.72 -18.49
C LEU A 144 2.99 14.80 -18.97
N LEU A 145 2.23 13.69 -18.95
CA LEU A 145 0.81 13.71 -19.31
C LEU A 145 -0.02 14.63 -18.40
N MET A 146 0.14 14.54 -17.08
CA MET A 146 -0.56 15.41 -16.13
C MET A 146 -0.13 16.87 -16.26
N SER A 147 1.09 17.15 -16.73
CA SER A 147 1.59 18.52 -16.92
C SER A 147 0.78 19.31 -17.94
N PHE A 148 0.16 18.66 -18.93
CA PHE A 148 -0.77 19.31 -19.86
C PHE A 148 -2.00 19.89 -19.17
N THR A 149 -2.39 19.36 -18.01
CA THR A 149 -3.49 19.93 -17.21
C THR A 149 -2.98 20.89 -16.15
N PHE A 150 -1.90 20.54 -15.43
CA PHE A 150 -1.44 21.36 -14.30
C PHE A 150 -0.64 22.61 -14.68
N ILE A 151 0.08 22.62 -15.81
CA ILE A 151 0.83 23.81 -16.26
C ILE A 151 -0.10 24.97 -16.62
N PRO A 152 -1.17 24.78 -17.42
CA PRO A 152 -2.12 25.85 -17.70
C PRO A 152 -2.81 26.42 -16.46
N GLU A 153 -3.07 25.58 -15.45
CA GLU A 153 -3.79 26.00 -14.24
C GLU A 153 -2.91 26.68 -13.19
N PHE A 154 -1.71 26.15 -12.93
CA PHE A 154 -0.86 26.60 -11.81
C PHE A 154 0.42 27.33 -12.27
N GLY A 155 0.62 27.46 -13.58
CA GLY A 155 1.84 27.99 -14.19
C GLY A 155 2.94 26.93 -14.31
N LEU A 156 4.04 27.32 -14.96
CA LEU A 156 5.07 26.40 -15.44
C LEU A 156 5.80 25.66 -14.29
N ILE A 157 6.32 26.40 -13.31
CA ILE A 157 7.11 25.83 -12.21
C ILE A 157 6.24 24.97 -11.29
N LYS A 158 5.11 25.52 -10.81
CA LYS A 158 4.21 24.80 -9.90
C LYS A 158 3.51 23.64 -10.58
N GLY A 159 3.10 23.80 -11.84
CA GLY A 159 2.47 22.73 -12.63
C GLY A 159 3.39 21.54 -12.82
N ILE A 160 4.67 21.75 -13.14
CA ILE A 160 5.67 20.67 -13.22
C ILE A 160 5.85 19.98 -11.87
N TRP A 161 5.97 20.75 -10.78
CA TRP A 161 6.12 20.20 -9.44
C TRP A 161 4.92 19.34 -9.04
N TYR A 162 3.69 19.81 -9.30
CA TYR A 162 2.47 19.08 -8.99
C TYR A 162 2.40 17.80 -9.82
N SER A 163 2.71 17.85 -11.11
CA SER A 163 2.75 16.66 -11.95
C SER A 163 3.72 15.59 -11.44
N ILE A 164 4.94 15.97 -11.08
CA ILE A 164 5.94 15.04 -10.55
C ILE A 164 5.48 14.47 -9.20
N PHE A 165 4.96 15.33 -8.33
CA PHE A 165 4.49 14.94 -7.00
C PHE A 165 3.37 13.89 -7.07
N HIS A 166 2.32 14.17 -7.84
CA HIS A 166 1.20 13.26 -7.97
C HIS A 166 1.60 11.98 -8.72
N SER A 167 2.55 12.06 -9.67
CA SER A 167 3.00 10.87 -10.40
C SER A 167 3.72 9.87 -9.50
N ILE A 168 4.68 10.36 -8.70
CA ILE A 168 5.40 9.54 -7.72
C ILE A 168 4.44 9.02 -6.65
N SER A 169 3.60 9.89 -6.10
CA SER A 169 2.62 9.51 -5.07
C SER A 169 1.66 8.43 -5.59
N ALA A 170 1.17 8.55 -6.83
CA ALA A 170 0.28 7.55 -7.42
C ALA A 170 0.99 6.25 -7.81
N PHE A 171 2.20 6.29 -8.35
CA PHE A 171 2.96 5.05 -8.64
C PHE A 171 3.30 4.29 -7.36
N CYS A 172 3.71 5.02 -6.32
CA CYS A 172 4.04 4.45 -5.03
C CYS A 172 2.82 4.01 -4.24
N ASN A 173 1.59 4.31 -4.69
CA ASN A 173 0.36 3.96 -3.98
C ASN A 173 0.25 4.71 -2.63
N ALA A 174 0.55 6.01 -2.61
CA ALA A 174 0.74 6.80 -1.39
C ALA A 174 -0.43 7.70 -1.00
N GLY A 175 -1.23 8.16 -1.94
CA GLY A 175 -2.42 8.99 -1.66
C GLY A 175 -2.17 10.43 -1.25
N PHE A 176 -0.90 10.86 -1.12
CA PHE A 176 -0.57 12.26 -0.88
C PHE A 176 -0.80 13.09 -2.15
N ASP A 177 -1.46 14.22 -2.01
CA ASP A 177 -1.72 15.16 -3.10
C ASP A 177 -1.36 16.59 -2.69
N LEU A 178 -1.26 17.49 -3.69
CA LEU A 178 -1.05 18.93 -3.48
C LEU A 178 -2.26 19.76 -3.93
N MET A 179 -3.43 19.15 -4.04
CA MET A 179 -4.65 19.81 -4.50
C MET A 179 -5.40 20.55 -3.38
N GLY A 180 -4.94 20.39 -2.13
CA GLY A 180 -5.36 21.18 -0.97
C GLY A 180 -5.31 22.72 -1.15
N VAL A 181 -4.63 23.22 -2.20
CA VAL A 181 -4.62 24.65 -2.56
C VAL A 181 -5.99 25.14 -3.03
N ARG A 182 -6.83 24.28 -3.61
CA ARG A 182 -8.18 24.65 -4.03
C ARG A 182 -9.12 24.66 -2.84
N GLU A 183 -9.19 23.51 -2.16
CA GLU A 183 -9.97 23.32 -0.94
C GLU A 183 -9.14 22.43 0.00
N PRO A 184 -8.96 22.80 1.28
CA PRO A 184 -8.15 22.01 2.20
C PRO A 184 -8.62 20.56 2.25
N PHE A 185 -7.70 19.62 2.07
CA PHE A 185 -7.96 18.19 2.05
C PHE A 185 -8.96 17.71 0.98
N SER A 186 -9.17 18.48 -0.09
CA SER A 186 -10.08 18.10 -1.17
C SER A 186 -9.59 16.90 -1.97
N SER A 187 -8.28 16.63 -1.93
CA SER A 187 -7.62 15.75 -2.87
C SER A 187 -8.00 16.08 -4.32
N LEU A 188 -8.19 15.07 -5.17
CA LEU A 188 -8.50 15.22 -6.59
C LEU A 188 -9.99 15.47 -6.88
N THR A 189 -10.79 15.88 -5.89
CA THR A 189 -12.24 16.06 -6.09
C THR A 189 -12.61 17.13 -7.11
N SER A 190 -11.74 18.12 -7.30
CA SER A 190 -11.87 19.12 -8.38
C SER A 190 -11.70 18.54 -9.80
N TYR A 191 -11.17 17.31 -9.94
CA TYR A 191 -10.80 16.73 -11.24
C TYR A 191 -11.66 15.53 -11.64
N VAL A 192 -12.81 15.31 -11.01
CA VAL A 192 -13.71 14.17 -11.28
C VAL A 192 -14.04 13.98 -12.76
N SER A 193 -14.24 15.08 -13.49
CA SER A 193 -14.56 15.06 -14.91
C SER A 193 -13.34 15.07 -15.84
N ASN A 194 -12.12 15.28 -15.32
CA ASN A 194 -10.92 15.40 -16.14
C ASN A 194 -10.35 14.00 -16.47
N PRO A 195 -10.42 13.55 -17.74
CA PRO A 195 -9.96 12.21 -18.11
C PRO A 195 -8.44 12.06 -17.99
N ILE A 196 -7.66 13.11 -18.26
CA ILE A 196 -6.20 13.05 -18.25
C ILE A 196 -5.70 12.69 -16.85
N ILE A 197 -6.19 13.38 -15.82
CA ILE A 197 -5.77 13.14 -14.44
C ILE A 197 -6.28 11.79 -13.94
N ASN A 198 -7.57 11.50 -14.13
CA ASN A 198 -8.16 10.24 -13.67
C ASN A 198 -7.48 9.02 -14.29
N ILE A 199 -7.32 9.00 -15.63
CA ILE A 199 -6.69 7.87 -16.32
C ILE A 199 -5.22 7.75 -15.94
N SER A 200 -4.50 8.87 -15.81
CA SER A 200 -3.09 8.85 -15.43
C SER A 200 -2.89 8.24 -14.05
N ILE A 201 -3.66 8.73 -13.06
CA ILE A 201 -3.52 8.28 -11.67
C ILE A 201 -4.01 6.85 -11.50
N MET A 202 -5.15 6.47 -12.09
CA MET A 202 -5.60 5.07 -12.07
C MET A 202 -4.58 4.12 -12.72
N SER A 203 -3.95 4.54 -13.82
CA SER A 203 -2.93 3.74 -14.49
C SER A 203 -1.68 3.58 -13.62
N LEU A 204 -1.21 4.67 -13.00
CA LEU A 204 -0.06 4.64 -12.09
C LEU A 204 -0.31 3.72 -10.90
N ILE A 205 -1.49 3.80 -10.28
CA ILE A 205 -1.90 2.94 -9.16
C ILE A 205 -1.89 1.46 -9.57
N LEU A 206 -2.46 1.16 -10.74
CA LEU A 206 -2.51 -0.20 -11.27
C LEU A 206 -1.11 -0.74 -11.57
N ILE A 207 -0.28 0.04 -12.26
CA ILE A 207 1.07 -0.33 -12.70
C ILE A 207 2.00 -0.50 -11.49
N GLY A 208 1.93 0.39 -10.50
CA GLY A 208 2.70 0.32 -9.25
C GLY A 208 2.24 -0.82 -8.33
N GLY A 209 0.93 -1.09 -8.31
CA GLY A 209 0.33 -2.20 -7.55
C GLY A 209 0.62 -3.60 -8.11
N LEU A 210 1.19 -3.72 -9.32
CA LEU A 210 1.65 -5.01 -9.87
C LEU A 210 2.92 -5.49 -9.16
N SER A 211 3.01 -6.81 -8.98
CA SER A 211 4.22 -7.45 -8.45
C SER A 211 5.41 -7.24 -9.40
N PHE A 212 6.59 -7.05 -8.83
CA PHE A 212 7.85 -7.10 -9.56
C PHE A 212 8.06 -8.43 -10.32
N SER A 213 7.52 -9.55 -9.82
CA SER A 213 7.55 -10.83 -10.55
C SER A 213 6.68 -10.80 -11.82
N THR A 214 5.57 -10.07 -11.78
CA THR A 214 4.68 -9.90 -12.94
C THR A 214 5.32 -9.01 -14.00
N TRP A 215 6.07 -7.98 -13.58
CA TRP A 215 6.91 -7.19 -14.50
C TRP A 215 7.98 -8.04 -15.20
N ALA A 216 8.59 -9.00 -14.50
CA ALA A 216 9.54 -9.92 -15.10
C ALA A 216 8.87 -10.83 -16.14
N ASP A 217 7.71 -11.42 -15.82
CA ASP A 217 6.93 -12.25 -16.76
C ASP A 217 6.48 -11.46 -18.00
N ILE A 218 6.02 -10.20 -17.83
CA ILE A 218 5.65 -9.32 -18.93
C ILE A 218 6.84 -9.05 -19.85
N LYS A 219 8.02 -8.82 -19.28
CA LYS A 219 9.24 -8.58 -20.07
C LYS A 219 9.66 -9.81 -20.87
N GLU A 220 9.63 -10.98 -20.25
CA GLU A 220 10.13 -12.22 -20.85
C GLU A 220 9.14 -12.82 -21.85
N TYR A 221 7.86 -12.90 -21.48
CA TYR A 221 6.84 -13.60 -22.26
C TYR A 221 5.89 -12.67 -23.02
N LYS A 222 6.01 -11.34 -22.85
CA LYS A 222 5.18 -10.33 -23.54
C LYS A 222 3.70 -10.65 -23.37
N PHE A 223 2.92 -10.71 -24.46
CA PHE A 223 1.48 -11.00 -24.42
C PHE A 223 1.12 -12.48 -24.23
N ASN A 224 2.09 -13.39 -24.10
CA ASN A 224 1.80 -14.81 -23.97
C ASN A 224 1.48 -15.21 -22.52
N LEU A 225 0.26 -14.85 -22.06
CA LEU A 225 -0.23 -15.07 -20.71
C LEU A 225 -0.20 -16.55 -20.27
N HIS A 226 -0.26 -17.50 -21.21
CA HIS A 226 -0.17 -18.92 -20.86
C HIS A 226 1.16 -19.31 -20.24
N ARG A 227 2.26 -18.64 -20.60
CA ARG A 227 3.60 -18.92 -20.07
C ARG A 227 3.90 -18.25 -18.73
N TYR A 228 3.01 -17.35 -18.28
CA TYR A 228 3.22 -16.63 -17.03
C TYR A 228 3.18 -17.59 -15.83
N HIS A 229 3.93 -17.22 -14.79
CA HIS A 229 3.86 -17.92 -13.52
C HIS A 229 2.46 -17.81 -12.91
N MET A 230 2.08 -18.83 -12.12
CA MET A 230 0.78 -18.90 -11.46
C MET A 230 0.49 -17.64 -10.64
N GLN A 231 1.49 -17.11 -9.92
CA GLN A 231 1.36 -15.88 -9.14
C GLN A 231 0.96 -14.67 -10.00
N SER A 232 1.61 -14.47 -11.15
CA SER A 232 1.28 -13.37 -12.07
C SER A 232 -0.12 -13.52 -12.66
N LYS A 233 -0.53 -14.74 -13.02
CA LYS A 233 -1.90 -15.02 -13.49
C LYS A 233 -2.95 -14.68 -12.44
N ILE A 234 -2.70 -15.07 -11.18
CA ILE A 234 -3.58 -14.74 -10.05
C ILE A 234 -3.69 -13.24 -9.87
N ILE A 235 -2.56 -12.52 -9.87
CA ILE A 235 -2.52 -11.07 -9.68
C ILE A 235 -3.34 -10.38 -10.77
N LEU A 236 -3.12 -10.71 -12.05
CA LEU A 236 -3.83 -10.06 -13.16
C LEU A 236 -5.33 -10.35 -13.13
N LEU A 237 -5.72 -11.62 -12.89
CA LEU A 237 -7.12 -12.03 -12.80
C LEU A 237 -7.85 -11.30 -11.66
N MET A 238 -7.28 -11.36 -10.46
CA MET A 238 -7.91 -10.75 -9.29
C MET A 238 -7.93 -9.22 -9.38
N THR A 239 -6.89 -8.60 -9.93
CA THR A 239 -6.85 -7.15 -10.19
C THR A 239 -8.00 -6.75 -11.12
N ALA A 240 -8.27 -7.52 -12.18
CA ALA A 240 -9.39 -7.25 -13.08
C ALA A 240 -10.74 -7.40 -12.36
N ILE A 241 -10.94 -8.47 -11.59
CA ILE A 241 -12.19 -8.71 -10.85
C ILE A 241 -12.46 -7.58 -9.84
N LEU A 242 -11.46 -7.21 -9.04
CA LEU A 242 -11.56 -6.20 -7.99
C LEU A 242 -11.67 -4.76 -8.52
N VAL A 243 -11.43 -4.54 -9.82
CA VAL A 243 -11.66 -3.23 -10.47
C VAL A 243 -12.99 -3.18 -11.19
N VAL A 244 -13.32 -4.23 -11.95
CA VAL A 244 -14.51 -4.19 -12.80
C VAL A 244 -15.77 -4.37 -11.97
N PHE A 245 -15.80 -5.32 -11.04
CA PHE A 245 -17.01 -5.65 -10.30
C PHE A 245 -17.47 -4.51 -9.37
N PRO A 246 -16.60 -3.91 -8.54
CA PRO A 246 -17.04 -2.78 -7.71
C PRO A 246 -17.28 -1.50 -8.51
N ALA A 247 -16.55 -1.27 -9.61
CA ALA A 247 -16.86 -0.15 -10.51
C ALA A 247 -18.29 -0.24 -11.07
N ILE A 248 -18.75 -1.44 -11.45
CA ILE A 248 -20.13 -1.66 -11.87
C ILE A 248 -21.11 -1.32 -10.73
N TYR A 249 -20.81 -1.76 -9.50
CA TYR A 249 -21.64 -1.47 -8.34
C TYR A 249 -21.75 0.04 -8.08
N PHE A 250 -20.62 0.75 -7.95
CA PHE A 250 -20.61 2.21 -7.72
C PHE A 250 -21.26 2.98 -8.87
N PHE A 251 -21.12 2.50 -10.10
CA PHE A 251 -21.80 3.09 -11.26
C PHE A 251 -23.31 3.08 -11.09
N PHE A 252 -23.91 1.97 -10.69
CA PHE A 252 -25.37 1.84 -10.57
C PHE A 252 -25.95 2.39 -9.26
N VAL A 253 -25.17 2.45 -8.19
CA VAL A 253 -25.66 2.85 -6.85
C VAL A 253 -25.36 4.32 -6.56
N ASP A 254 -24.09 4.71 -6.43
CA ASP A 254 -23.73 6.04 -5.89
C ASP A 254 -23.71 7.14 -6.96
N PHE A 255 -23.35 6.84 -8.20
CA PHE A 255 -23.06 7.87 -9.21
C PHE A 255 -24.18 8.07 -10.24
N THR A 256 -25.41 7.70 -9.89
CA THR A 256 -26.58 7.79 -10.79
C THR A 256 -26.86 9.17 -11.35
N GLY A 257 -26.63 10.21 -10.56
CA GLY A 257 -26.86 11.61 -10.92
C GLY A 257 -25.77 12.27 -11.79
N MET A 258 -24.65 11.59 -12.06
CA MET A 258 -23.54 12.18 -12.83
C MET A 258 -23.68 11.95 -14.35
N PRO A 259 -23.17 12.86 -15.20
CA PRO A 259 -23.07 12.63 -16.64
C PRO A 259 -22.30 11.36 -16.97
N LEU A 260 -22.67 10.65 -18.04
CA LEU A 260 -22.16 9.30 -18.32
C LEU A 260 -20.63 9.18 -18.30
N GLY A 261 -19.90 10.09 -18.97
CA GLY A 261 -18.43 10.07 -19.00
C GLY A 261 -17.80 10.25 -17.62
N THR A 262 -18.29 11.23 -16.86
CA THR A 262 -17.86 11.52 -15.49
C THR A 262 -18.19 10.38 -14.54
N ARG A 263 -19.38 9.79 -14.70
CA ARG A 263 -19.86 8.64 -13.92
C ARG A 263 -18.96 7.44 -14.11
N ILE A 264 -18.54 7.14 -15.34
CA ILE A 264 -17.59 6.04 -15.63
C ILE A 264 -16.27 6.32 -14.91
N LEU A 265 -15.70 7.52 -15.06
CA LEU A 265 -14.44 7.88 -14.42
C LEU A 265 -14.52 7.76 -12.89
N ALA A 266 -15.55 8.35 -12.26
CA ALA A 266 -15.74 8.28 -10.81
C ALA A 266 -15.89 6.83 -10.31
N SER A 267 -16.66 6.00 -11.01
CA SER A 267 -16.90 4.61 -10.62
C SER A 267 -15.63 3.76 -10.68
N PHE A 268 -14.87 3.88 -11.77
CA PHE A 268 -13.59 3.18 -11.89
C PHE A 268 -12.57 3.70 -10.89
N PHE A 269 -12.51 5.01 -10.67
CA PHE A 269 -11.58 5.59 -9.70
C PHE A 269 -11.86 5.06 -8.29
N GLN A 270 -13.13 5.03 -7.88
CA GLN A 270 -13.53 4.51 -6.56
C GLN A 270 -13.39 3.00 -6.41
N SER A 271 -13.27 2.25 -7.51
CA SER A 271 -12.89 0.83 -7.45
C SER A 271 -11.37 0.62 -7.45
N VAL A 272 -10.61 1.54 -8.05
CA VAL A 272 -9.15 1.44 -8.14
C VAL A 272 -8.49 1.93 -6.86
N THR A 273 -8.95 3.05 -6.29
CA THR A 273 -8.31 3.75 -5.16
C THR A 273 -8.27 2.96 -3.83
N PRO A 274 -9.27 2.12 -3.47
CA PRO A 274 -9.23 1.35 -2.23
C PRO A 274 -8.09 0.32 -2.20
N ARG A 275 -7.47 0.00 -3.35
CA ARG A 275 -6.32 -0.90 -3.44
C ARG A 275 -5.02 -0.16 -3.17
N THR A 276 -4.97 0.38 -1.96
CA THR A 276 -3.84 1.06 -1.36
C THR A 276 -3.43 2.38 -2.03
N ALA A 277 -4.32 3.22 -2.56
CA ALA A 277 -3.88 4.42 -3.29
C ALA A 277 -4.28 5.76 -2.66
N GLY A 278 -5.40 5.85 -1.95
CA GLY A 278 -5.70 6.97 -1.05
C GLY A 278 -6.15 8.27 -1.69
N PHE A 279 -6.19 8.35 -3.03
CA PHE A 279 -6.73 9.54 -3.70
C PHE A 279 -8.24 9.55 -3.66
N ASN A 280 -8.81 10.73 -3.45
CA ASN A 280 -10.25 10.97 -3.51
C ASN A 280 -10.60 11.82 -4.71
N THR A 281 -11.47 11.30 -5.57
CA THR A 281 -12.14 12.10 -6.61
C THR A 281 -13.56 12.44 -6.20
N VAL A 282 -14.23 11.66 -5.39
CA VAL A 282 -15.55 12.05 -4.87
C VAL A 282 -15.50 12.23 -3.37
N ASP A 283 -16.46 13.00 -2.88
CA ASP A 283 -16.70 13.14 -1.45
C ASP A 283 -17.23 11.82 -0.90
N LEU A 284 -16.37 11.08 -0.20
CA LEU A 284 -16.68 9.77 0.36
C LEU A 284 -17.78 9.82 1.42
N THR A 285 -17.98 10.97 2.06
CA THR A 285 -19.03 11.14 3.10
C THR A 285 -20.44 11.11 2.53
N LYS A 286 -20.58 11.33 1.21
CA LYS A 286 -21.86 11.30 0.49
C LYS A 286 -22.19 9.94 -0.12
N MET A 287 -21.28 8.97 -0.01
CA MET A 287 -21.53 7.62 -0.50
C MET A 287 -22.47 6.86 0.44
N SER A 288 -23.20 5.88 -0.10
CA SER A 288 -24.08 5.05 0.72
C SER A 288 -23.28 4.23 1.74
N GLU A 289 -23.88 3.92 2.89
CA GLU A 289 -23.23 3.08 3.91
C GLU A 289 -22.81 1.71 3.35
N SER A 290 -23.63 1.13 2.46
CA SER A 290 -23.30 -0.11 1.74
C SER A 290 -22.04 0.02 0.90
N SER A 291 -21.85 1.17 0.24
CA SER A 291 -20.68 1.46 -0.59
C SER A 291 -19.44 1.71 0.27
N ILE A 292 -19.58 2.40 1.40
CA ILE A 292 -18.52 2.58 2.40
C ILE A 292 -18.08 1.20 2.94
N PHE A 293 -19.02 0.33 3.28
CA PHE A 293 -18.72 -1.01 3.75
C PHE A 293 -18.05 -1.88 2.67
N LEU A 294 -18.51 -1.79 1.42
CA LEU A 294 -17.84 -2.44 0.29
C LEU A 294 -16.40 -1.94 0.13
N GLN A 295 -16.15 -0.64 0.25
CA GLN A 295 -14.80 -0.09 0.23
C GLN A 295 -13.94 -0.62 1.37
N ILE A 296 -14.47 -0.78 2.59
CA ILE A 296 -13.73 -1.41 3.70
C ILE A 296 -13.24 -2.81 3.31
N ILE A 297 -14.10 -3.63 2.71
CA ILE A 297 -13.72 -4.97 2.24
C ILE A 297 -12.64 -4.88 1.15
N LEU A 298 -12.80 -3.98 0.18
CA LEU A 298 -11.82 -3.78 -0.88
C LEU A 298 -10.46 -3.29 -0.35
N MET A 299 -10.46 -2.41 0.65
CA MET A 299 -9.26 -1.92 1.32
C MET A 299 -8.51 -3.06 2.00
N LEU A 300 -9.21 -3.90 2.76
CA LEU A 300 -8.59 -5.06 3.41
C LEU A 300 -7.97 -6.03 2.40
N ILE A 301 -8.48 -6.11 1.17
CA ILE A 301 -7.84 -6.80 0.05
C ILE A 301 -6.82 -5.86 -0.62
N GLY A 302 -5.63 -5.76 -0.02
CA GLY A 302 -4.55 -4.88 -0.45
C GLY A 302 -3.90 -5.28 -1.78
N ALA A 303 -2.69 -4.79 -2.06
CA ALA A 303 -2.02 -4.95 -3.36
C ALA A 303 -1.34 -6.33 -3.57
N ALA A 304 -0.70 -6.52 -4.72
CA ALA A 304 0.05 -7.75 -5.01
C ALA A 304 1.29 -7.91 -4.08
N PRO A 305 1.73 -9.15 -3.78
CA PRO A 305 3.00 -9.35 -3.09
C PRO A 305 4.17 -8.82 -3.93
N GLY A 306 5.16 -8.18 -3.30
CA GLY A 306 6.30 -7.60 -4.02
C GLY A 306 5.92 -6.43 -4.95
N SER A 307 4.93 -5.63 -4.55
CA SER A 307 4.50 -4.39 -5.23
C SER A 307 4.74 -3.16 -4.34
N THR A 308 4.34 -1.97 -4.82
CA THR A 308 4.43 -0.73 -4.02
C THR A 308 3.40 -0.66 -2.90
N GLY A 309 2.29 -1.39 -2.97
CA GLY A 309 1.20 -1.35 -1.98
C GLY A 309 1.37 -2.31 -0.79
N GLY A 310 0.84 -1.92 0.38
CA GLY A 310 0.88 -2.68 1.63
C GLY A 310 -0.30 -3.64 1.82
N GLY A 311 -0.60 -3.94 3.09
CA GLY A 311 -1.80 -4.68 3.48
C GLY A 311 -1.79 -6.19 3.23
N MET A 312 -2.95 -6.82 3.46
CA MET A 312 -3.16 -8.23 3.14
C MET A 312 -3.17 -8.42 1.62
N LYS A 313 -2.28 -9.26 1.13
CA LYS A 313 -2.07 -9.39 -0.32
C LYS A 313 -3.26 -10.04 -1.03
N ILE A 314 -3.55 -9.61 -2.26
CA ILE A 314 -4.60 -10.19 -3.12
C ILE A 314 -4.47 -11.72 -3.23
N THR A 315 -3.23 -12.23 -3.28
CA THR A 315 -2.97 -13.67 -3.34
C THR A 315 -3.45 -14.42 -2.11
N THR A 316 -3.43 -13.80 -0.94
CA THR A 316 -3.94 -14.36 0.33
C THR A 316 -5.43 -14.63 0.21
N PHE A 317 -6.19 -13.62 -0.23
CA PHE A 317 -7.62 -13.73 -0.44
C PHE A 317 -7.95 -14.78 -1.51
N PHE A 318 -7.21 -14.77 -2.63
CA PHE A 318 -7.38 -15.78 -3.68
C PHE A 318 -7.19 -17.22 -3.18
N VAL A 319 -6.15 -17.48 -2.38
CA VAL A 319 -5.88 -18.82 -1.82
C VAL A 319 -7.05 -19.28 -0.94
N LEU A 320 -7.60 -18.40 -0.11
CA LEU A 320 -8.72 -18.73 0.77
C LEU A 320 -10.02 -18.98 0.00
N VAL A 321 -10.33 -18.15 -1.00
CA VAL A 321 -11.51 -18.35 -1.86
C VAL A 321 -11.38 -19.65 -2.65
N THR A 322 -10.23 -19.91 -3.27
CA THR A 322 -10.01 -21.15 -4.05
C THR A 322 -10.02 -22.40 -3.18
N THR A 323 -9.50 -22.32 -1.95
CA THR A 323 -9.59 -23.41 -0.98
C THR A 323 -11.04 -23.68 -0.57
N SER A 324 -11.81 -22.62 -0.28
CA SER A 324 -13.24 -22.75 0.04
C SER A 324 -14.01 -23.39 -1.11
N MET A 325 -13.75 -22.98 -2.35
CA MET A 325 -14.34 -23.59 -3.54
C MET A 325 -13.90 -25.05 -3.75
N ALA A 326 -12.66 -25.41 -3.42
CA ALA A 326 -12.19 -26.79 -3.49
C ALA A 326 -12.93 -27.68 -2.47
N ILE A 327 -13.12 -27.19 -1.24
CA ILE A 327 -13.87 -27.86 -0.17
C ILE A 327 -15.33 -28.03 -0.59
N PHE A 328 -16.00 -26.98 -1.11
CA PHE A 328 -17.38 -27.09 -1.60
C PHE A 328 -17.54 -28.07 -2.76
N ARG A 329 -16.48 -28.30 -3.54
CA ARG A 329 -16.44 -29.30 -4.62
C ARG A 329 -15.93 -30.67 -4.16
N ASN A 330 -15.78 -30.86 -2.85
CA ASN A 330 -15.28 -32.08 -2.22
C ASN A 330 -13.92 -32.55 -2.79
N ARG A 331 -13.03 -31.59 -3.10
CA ARG A 331 -11.66 -31.87 -3.55
C ARG A 331 -10.70 -31.82 -2.37
N SER A 332 -9.85 -32.83 -2.25
CA SER A 332 -8.84 -32.93 -1.19
C SER A 332 -7.64 -31.98 -1.36
N ARG A 333 -7.50 -31.37 -2.54
CA ARG A 333 -6.37 -30.50 -2.88
C ARG A 333 -6.88 -29.19 -3.48
N THR A 334 -6.33 -28.08 -3.01
CA THR A 334 -6.54 -26.78 -3.63
C THR A 334 -5.66 -26.68 -4.88
N GLU A 335 -6.29 -26.59 -6.05
CA GLU A 335 -5.61 -26.53 -7.34
C GLU A 335 -6.08 -25.33 -8.14
N SER A 336 -5.16 -24.68 -8.84
CA SER A 336 -5.47 -23.59 -9.74
C SER A 336 -4.42 -23.48 -10.85
N PHE A 337 -4.85 -23.12 -12.05
CA PHE A 337 -4.00 -23.04 -13.26
C PHE A 337 -3.14 -24.28 -13.52
N GLY A 338 -3.67 -25.48 -13.22
CA GLY A 338 -2.97 -26.75 -13.40
C GLY A 338 -1.85 -27.00 -12.39
N ARG A 339 -1.86 -26.32 -11.24
CA ARG A 339 -0.88 -26.48 -10.15
C ARG A 339 -1.58 -26.59 -8.79
N THR A 340 -1.01 -27.38 -7.89
CA THR A 340 -1.50 -27.52 -6.51
C THR A 340 -0.89 -26.48 -5.58
N ILE A 341 -1.69 -25.91 -4.70
CA ILE A 341 -1.26 -24.95 -3.67
C ILE A 341 -0.91 -25.73 -2.40
N PRO A 342 0.30 -25.58 -1.84
CA PRO A 342 0.70 -26.24 -0.59
C PRO A 342 -0.19 -25.82 0.60
N GLU A 343 -0.53 -26.78 1.47
CA GLU A 343 -1.33 -26.53 2.68
C GLU A 343 -0.68 -25.52 3.64
N THR A 344 0.65 -25.43 3.64
CA THR A 344 1.38 -24.42 4.42
C THR A 344 1.01 -23.00 3.99
N ILE A 345 0.79 -22.76 2.69
CA ILE A 345 0.34 -21.47 2.17
C ILE A 345 -1.09 -21.20 2.61
N VAL A 346 -1.98 -22.19 2.56
CA VAL A 346 -3.37 -22.08 3.00
C VAL A 346 -3.45 -21.67 4.48
N ARG A 347 -2.72 -22.39 5.35
CA ARG A 347 -2.65 -22.07 6.79
C ARG A 347 -2.10 -20.68 7.04
N ASN A 348 -1.00 -20.31 6.39
CA ASN A 348 -0.43 -18.97 6.50
C ASN A 348 -1.42 -17.90 6.04
N SER A 349 -2.16 -18.13 4.96
CA SER A 349 -3.18 -17.19 4.48
C SER A 349 -4.32 -17.01 5.46
N ALA A 350 -4.79 -18.09 6.09
CA ALA A 350 -5.83 -18.02 7.12
C ALA A 350 -5.34 -17.25 8.35
N THR A 351 -4.11 -17.49 8.80
CA THR A 351 -3.51 -16.73 9.92
C THR A 351 -3.38 -15.24 9.61
N ILE A 352 -2.96 -14.86 8.40
CA ILE A 352 -2.89 -13.46 7.98
C ILE A 352 -4.27 -12.81 7.97
N LEU A 353 -5.29 -13.50 7.43
CA LEU A 353 -6.67 -13.00 7.43
C LEU A 353 -7.15 -12.69 8.86
N MET A 354 -7.00 -13.66 9.77
CA MET A 354 -7.42 -13.51 11.17
C MET A 354 -6.68 -12.36 11.87
N LEU A 355 -5.37 -12.22 11.62
CA LEU A 355 -4.58 -11.12 12.18
C LEU A 355 -5.10 -9.75 11.71
N TYR A 356 -5.33 -9.57 10.41
CA TYR A 356 -5.75 -8.28 9.86
C TYR A 356 -7.16 -7.90 10.30
N VAL A 357 -8.09 -8.86 10.27
CA VAL A 357 -9.48 -8.62 10.69
C VAL A 357 -9.56 -8.32 12.18
N SER A 358 -8.84 -9.07 13.03
CA SER A 358 -8.82 -8.83 14.47
C SER A 358 -8.19 -7.47 14.83
N LEU A 359 -7.08 -7.10 14.21
CA LEU A 359 -6.45 -5.80 14.42
C LEU A 359 -7.34 -4.65 13.93
N CYS A 360 -7.97 -4.78 12.76
CA CYS A 360 -8.88 -3.76 12.23
C CYS A 360 -10.10 -3.56 13.15
N ILE A 361 -10.83 -4.63 13.47
CA ILE A 361 -12.03 -4.56 14.30
C ILE A 361 -11.69 -4.12 15.73
N GLY A 362 -10.65 -4.71 16.33
CA GLY A 362 -10.22 -4.37 17.69
C GLY A 362 -9.79 -2.91 17.83
N ALA A 363 -9.01 -2.39 16.87
CA ALA A 363 -8.65 -0.98 16.86
C ALA A 363 -9.87 -0.07 16.59
N ALA A 364 -10.78 -0.48 15.72
CA ALA A 364 -11.99 0.29 15.41
C ALA A 364 -12.88 0.44 16.64
N MET A 365 -13.04 -0.62 17.43
CA MET A 365 -13.79 -0.56 18.70
C MET A 365 -13.17 0.44 19.67
N VAL A 366 -11.84 0.40 19.85
CA VAL A 366 -11.14 1.31 20.77
C VAL A 366 -11.27 2.77 20.29
N ILE A 367 -11.06 3.04 19.00
CA ILE A 367 -11.18 4.39 18.43
C ILE A 367 -12.62 4.89 18.48
N SER A 368 -13.60 4.04 18.18
CA SER A 368 -15.04 4.41 18.23
C SER A 368 -15.44 4.88 19.63
N VAL A 369 -14.97 4.20 20.69
CA VAL A 369 -15.25 4.58 22.08
C VAL A 369 -14.50 5.86 22.50
N ILE A 370 -13.22 5.98 22.17
CA ILE A 370 -12.40 7.13 22.58
C ILE A 370 -12.88 8.41 21.89
N GLU A 371 -13.14 8.34 20.59
CA GLU A 371 -13.48 9.49 19.75
C GLU A 371 -14.99 9.75 19.65
N ASN A 372 -15.83 8.87 20.21
CA ASN A 372 -17.30 8.92 20.09
C ASN A 372 -17.80 9.01 18.64
N VAL A 373 -17.20 8.22 17.75
CA VAL A 373 -17.58 8.15 16.33
C VAL A 373 -18.29 6.82 16.01
N PRO A 374 -19.15 6.77 14.97
CA PRO A 374 -19.78 5.53 14.55
C PRO A 374 -18.77 4.43 14.24
N MET A 375 -19.11 3.18 14.56
CA MET A 375 -18.24 2.03 14.36
C MET A 375 -17.80 1.89 12.90
N VAL A 376 -18.69 2.13 11.93
CA VAL A 376 -18.37 2.07 10.49
C VAL A 376 -17.29 3.10 10.13
N THR A 377 -17.36 4.32 10.68
CA THR A 377 -16.36 5.37 10.46
C THR A 377 -15.00 4.98 11.05
N ALA A 378 -14.98 4.44 12.27
CA ALA A 378 -13.75 3.94 12.88
C ALA A 378 -13.17 2.73 12.14
N MET A 379 -14.03 1.82 11.65
CA MET A 379 -13.62 0.70 10.80
C MET A 379 -13.03 1.17 9.48
N TYR A 380 -13.58 2.24 8.90
CA TYR A 380 -13.05 2.83 7.66
C TYR A 380 -11.62 3.34 7.85
N GLU A 381 -11.37 4.13 8.90
CA GLU A 381 -10.03 4.64 9.22
C GLU A 381 -9.04 3.51 9.54
N THR A 382 -9.44 2.53 10.34
CA THR A 382 -8.55 1.44 10.76
C THR A 382 -8.26 0.47 9.63
N ALA A 383 -9.25 0.16 8.78
CA ALA A 383 -9.05 -0.62 7.56
C ALA A 383 -8.12 0.12 6.60
N SER A 384 -8.33 1.42 6.41
CA SER A 384 -7.44 2.28 5.61
C SER A 384 -6.02 2.30 6.17
N ALA A 385 -5.84 2.42 7.48
CA ALA A 385 -4.51 2.42 8.11
C ALA A 385 -3.81 1.06 7.97
N ILE A 386 -4.45 -0.05 8.36
CA ILE A 386 -3.82 -1.38 8.34
C ILE A 386 -3.56 -1.89 6.92
N ALA A 387 -4.39 -1.50 5.95
CA ALA A 387 -4.17 -1.85 4.56
C ALA A 387 -3.32 -0.81 3.80
N THR A 388 -2.85 0.24 4.48
CA THR A 388 -2.06 1.34 3.92
C THR A 388 -2.75 1.99 2.72
N VAL A 389 -4.00 2.38 2.88
CA VAL A 389 -4.83 2.93 1.79
C VAL A 389 -4.87 4.44 1.77
N GLY A 390 -5.11 5.11 2.90
CA GLY A 390 -5.11 6.57 2.96
C GLY A 390 -6.45 7.24 2.69
N LEU A 391 -7.48 6.48 2.36
CA LEU A 391 -8.84 7.01 2.31
C LEU A 391 -9.32 7.29 3.74
N THR A 392 -10.04 8.39 3.90
CA THR A 392 -10.58 8.84 5.19
C THR A 392 -11.99 9.39 5.00
N LEU A 393 -12.83 9.24 6.01
CA LEU A 393 -14.14 9.92 6.10
C LEU A 393 -14.04 11.28 6.80
N GLY A 394 -12.82 11.76 7.08
CA GLY A 394 -12.51 13.08 7.59
C GLY A 394 -12.03 13.12 9.04
N ILE A 395 -12.17 12.02 9.80
CA ILE A 395 -11.89 12.06 11.25
C ILE A 395 -10.40 12.06 11.60
N THR A 396 -9.50 11.66 10.68
CA THR A 396 -8.06 11.54 10.92
C THR A 396 -7.42 12.81 11.51
N ARG A 397 -7.94 13.98 11.15
CA ARG A 397 -7.43 15.30 11.53
C ARG A 397 -7.64 15.60 13.02
N ASP A 398 -8.78 15.16 13.54
CA ASP A 398 -9.27 15.54 14.87
C ASP A 398 -9.01 14.45 15.92
N LEU A 399 -8.43 13.32 15.52
CA LEU A 399 -8.11 12.22 16.42
C LEU A 399 -7.25 12.66 17.61
N THR A 400 -7.55 12.12 18.79
CA THR A 400 -6.70 12.24 19.96
C THR A 400 -5.35 11.54 19.76
N ILE A 401 -4.39 11.85 20.64
CA ILE A 401 -3.04 11.26 20.60
C ILE A 401 -3.08 9.74 20.66
N VAL A 402 -3.97 9.16 21.47
CA VAL A 402 -4.10 7.70 21.61
C VAL A 402 -4.53 7.06 20.30
N SER A 403 -5.58 7.58 19.67
CA SER A 403 -6.07 7.09 18.37
C SER A 403 -5.04 7.28 17.25
N ARG A 404 -4.29 8.39 17.25
CA ARG A 404 -3.17 8.59 16.31
C ARG A 404 -2.08 7.54 16.47
N ILE A 405 -1.71 7.18 17.70
CA ILE A 405 -0.71 6.12 17.96
C ILE A 405 -1.21 4.77 17.46
N ILE A 406 -2.50 4.46 17.66
CA ILE A 406 -3.11 3.23 17.14
C ILE A 406 -3.00 3.19 15.62
N LEU A 407 -3.38 4.27 14.92
CA LEU A 407 -3.27 4.32 13.45
C LEU A 407 -1.81 4.24 12.98
N ILE A 408 -0.86 4.90 13.66
CA ILE A 408 0.59 4.77 13.37
C ILE A 408 1.02 3.31 13.43
N PHE A 409 0.62 2.59 14.48
CA PHE A 409 0.93 1.17 14.64
C PHE A 409 0.30 0.33 13.52
N LEU A 410 -0.97 0.57 13.17
CA LEU A 410 -1.66 -0.15 12.10
C LEU A 410 -0.98 0.06 10.74
N MET A 411 -0.63 1.31 10.39
CA MET A 411 0.10 1.64 9.16
C MET A 411 1.43 0.89 9.08
N PHE A 412 2.18 0.90 10.17
CA PHE A 412 3.47 0.23 10.27
C PHE A 412 3.34 -1.30 10.15
N ALA A 413 2.41 -1.90 10.89
CA ALA A 413 2.12 -3.34 10.86
C ALA A 413 1.64 -3.79 9.47
N GLY A 414 0.76 -3.00 8.87
CA GLY A 414 0.25 -3.17 7.51
C GLY A 414 1.34 -3.18 6.45
N ARG A 415 2.29 -2.24 6.54
CA ARG A 415 3.40 -2.14 5.59
C ARG A 415 4.39 -3.28 5.69
N ILE A 416 4.78 -3.66 6.90
CA ILE A 416 5.75 -4.73 7.16
C ILE A 416 5.22 -6.10 6.73
N GLY A 417 3.90 -6.27 6.79
CA GLY A 417 3.20 -7.50 6.40
C GLY A 417 3.06 -8.48 7.57
N GLY A 418 1.94 -9.23 7.56
CA GLY A 418 1.52 -10.05 8.70
C GLY A 418 2.54 -11.12 9.12
N LEU A 419 3.11 -11.86 8.17
CA LEU A 419 4.09 -12.93 8.51
C LEU A 419 5.39 -12.38 9.07
N THR A 420 5.90 -11.26 8.53
CA THR A 420 7.12 -10.61 9.04
C THR A 420 6.90 -10.11 10.46
N LEU A 421 5.71 -9.57 10.76
CA LEU A 421 5.33 -9.15 12.09
C LEU A 421 5.28 -10.35 13.04
N ILE A 422 4.56 -11.43 12.67
CA ILE A 422 4.45 -12.65 13.48
C ILE A 422 5.84 -13.24 13.79
N TYR A 423 6.67 -13.46 12.78
CA TYR A 423 8.00 -14.06 12.97
C TYR A 423 9.02 -13.12 13.61
N GLY A 424 8.82 -11.80 13.52
CA GLY A 424 9.64 -10.81 14.21
C GLY A 424 9.38 -10.76 15.71
N MET A 425 8.10 -10.86 16.10
CA MET A 425 7.65 -10.85 17.49
C MET A 425 7.80 -12.22 18.17
N PHE A 426 7.52 -13.30 17.43
CA PHE A 426 7.61 -14.68 17.89
C PHE A 426 8.69 -15.43 17.11
N PRO A 427 9.99 -15.18 17.39
CA PRO A 427 11.06 -15.92 16.75
C PRO A 427 10.90 -17.41 17.07
N PHE A 428 10.98 -18.27 16.05
CA PHE A 428 10.87 -19.73 16.17
C PHE A 428 11.78 -20.25 17.30
N ARG A 429 11.21 -20.45 18.49
CA ARG A 429 11.85 -21.13 19.60
C ARG A 429 11.40 -22.58 19.54
N ASN A 430 12.31 -23.43 19.06
CA ASN A 430 12.29 -24.88 19.03
C ASN A 430 11.22 -25.54 18.14
N GLN A 431 11.69 -26.33 17.17
CA GLN A 431 10.91 -27.42 16.58
C GLN A 431 10.55 -28.37 17.73
N CYS A 432 9.26 -28.53 18.03
CA CYS A 432 8.82 -29.60 18.93
C CYS A 432 9.29 -30.92 18.32
N LEU A 433 10.22 -31.61 19.00
CA LEU A 433 10.79 -32.89 18.57
C LEU A 433 9.82 -34.08 18.78
N GLY A 434 8.59 -33.81 19.23
CA GLY A 434 7.52 -34.80 19.40
C GLY A 434 6.17 -34.27 18.87
N ARG A 435 5.27 -35.18 18.53
CA ARG A 435 3.89 -34.89 18.11
C ARG A 435 2.93 -35.32 19.21
N TYR A 436 1.99 -34.46 19.57
CA TYR A 436 0.88 -34.83 20.46
C TYR A 436 -0.11 -35.74 19.73
N ILE A 437 -0.89 -36.51 20.50
CA ILE A 437 -1.97 -37.35 19.96
C ILE A 437 -3.00 -36.43 19.30
N GLU A 438 -3.46 -36.81 18.11
CA GLU A 438 -4.50 -36.06 17.39
C GLU A 438 -5.85 -36.38 18.02
N GLU A 439 -6.56 -35.36 18.48
CA GLU A 439 -7.94 -35.47 18.95
C GLU A 439 -8.88 -34.79 17.96
N ASN A 440 -10.01 -35.46 17.69
CA ASN A 440 -11.05 -34.91 16.85
C ASN A 440 -11.85 -33.88 17.66
N VAL A 441 -11.66 -32.60 17.33
CA VAL A 441 -12.51 -31.52 17.84
C VAL A 441 -13.59 -31.24 16.79
N ALA A 442 -14.86 -31.31 17.21
CA ALA A 442 -15.98 -30.98 16.34
C ALA A 442 -15.92 -29.49 15.94
N VAL A 443 -15.87 -29.23 14.63
CA VAL A 443 -15.99 -27.89 14.03
C VAL A 443 -17.24 -27.92 13.15
N GLY A 444 -18.10 -26.90 13.29
CA GLY A 444 -19.43 -26.83 12.67
C GLY A 444 -19.44 -26.59 11.17
#